data_AF-A0A2A4NQK3-F1
#
_entry.id   AF-A0A2A4NQK3-F1
#
_cell.length_a   1.000
_cell.length_b   1.000
_cell.length_c   1.000
_cell.angle_alpha   90.00
_cell.angle_beta   90.00
_cell.angle_gamma   90.00
#
_symmetry.space_group_name_H-M   'P 1'
#
loop_
_entity.id
_entity.type
_entity.pdbx_description
1 polymer ?
#
loop_
_entity_poly.entity_id
_entity_poly.type
_entity_poly.pdbx_seq_one_letter_code
_entity_poly.pdbx_strand_id
1 'polypeptide(L)'
;MNELIKLGKKRTLLISTSILLVSIHTIYFYHVVRPEIDSTKLIQQVIRFLLTLGLLYAVYKGKKWAKTLSLLLFSAALLGAVIAVATIDRPLINKTPLFVMIFVYSTAIYHVGFSKSYKAFFNFQNEKE
;
A
#
# COMPACT_ATOMS: atom_id res chain seq x y z
N MET A 1 -21.98 -3.86 -15.98
CA MET A 1 -20.51 -3.70 -15.75
C MET A 1 -19.86 -5.04 -16.07
N ASN A 2 -18.89 -5.07 -16.99
CA ASN A 2 -18.21 -6.30 -17.43
C ASN A 2 -17.57 -7.04 -16.23
N GLU A 3 -17.54 -8.38 -16.26
CA GLU A 3 -16.92 -9.22 -15.21
C GLU A 3 -15.46 -8.85 -14.93
N LEU A 4 -14.69 -8.49 -15.98
CA LEU A 4 -13.33 -7.99 -15.82
C LEU A 4 -13.24 -6.69 -15.00
N ILE A 5 -14.21 -5.80 -15.15
CA ILE A 5 -14.29 -4.53 -14.42
C ILE A 5 -14.69 -4.79 -12.96
N LYS A 6 -15.63 -5.72 -12.72
CA LYS A 6 -16.02 -6.14 -11.36
C LYS A 6 -14.83 -6.74 -10.61
N LEU A 7 -14.06 -7.60 -11.29
CA LEU A 7 -12.85 -8.19 -10.73
C LEU A 7 -11.81 -7.11 -10.41
N GLY A 8 -11.59 -6.16 -11.33
CA GLY A 8 -10.71 -5.01 -11.13
C GLY A 8 -11.09 -4.20 -9.89
N LYS A 9 -12.37 -3.81 -9.78
CA LYS A 9 -12.93 -3.09 -8.62
C LYS A 9 -12.68 -3.84 -7.32
N LYS A 10 -13.03 -5.13 -7.26
CA LYS A 10 -12.89 -5.96 -6.05
C LYS A 10 -11.42 -6.11 -5.64
N ARG A 11 -10.52 -6.39 -6.58
CA ARG A 11 -9.08 -6.52 -6.32
C ARG A 11 -8.46 -5.21 -5.85
N THR A 12 -8.82 -4.08 -6.45
CA THR A 12 -8.34 -2.76 -5.99
C THR A 12 -8.72 -2.53 -4.53
N LEU A 13 -9.96 -2.85 -4.15
CA LEU A 13 -10.41 -2.68 -2.76
C LEU A 13 -9.66 -3.62 -1.80
N LEU A 14 -9.50 -4.90 -2.14
CA LEU A 14 -8.75 -5.86 -1.33
C LEU A 14 -7.28 -5.45 -1.13
N ILE A 15 -6.63 -4.98 -2.19
CA ILE A 15 -5.24 -4.52 -2.12
C ILE A 15 -5.14 -3.25 -1.28
N SER A 16 -6.06 -2.30 -1.46
CA SER A 16 -6.12 -1.10 -0.61
C SER A 16 -6.28 -1.47 0.87
N THR A 17 -7.18 -2.38 1.20
CA THR A 17 -7.36 -2.87 2.58
C THR A 17 -6.08 -3.53 3.11
N SER A 18 -5.39 -4.33 2.28
CA SER A 18 -4.13 -4.97 2.67
C SER A 18 -3.02 -3.96 2.98
N ILE A 19 -2.90 -2.91 2.18
CA ILE A 19 -1.95 -1.81 2.42
C ILE A 19 -2.28 -1.06 3.71
N LEU A 20 -3.56 -0.81 3.98
CA LEU A 20 -3.99 -0.15 5.22
C LEU A 20 -3.69 -1.00 6.46
N LEU A 21 -3.89 -2.32 6.38
CA LEU A 21 -3.54 -3.25 7.46
C LEU A 21 -2.02 -3.23 7.74
N VAL A 22 -1.19 -3.26 6.70
CA VAL A 22 0.26 -3.11 6.83
C VAL A 22 0.63 -1.77 7.49
N SER A 23 -0.06 -0.69 7.12
CA SER A 23 0.15 0.64 7.70
C SER A 23 -0.19 0.65 9.20
N ILE A 24 -1.34 0.12 9.60
CA ILE A 24 -1.74 0.00 11.02
C ILE A 24 -0.73 -0.85 11.80
N HIS A 25 -0.32 -1.99 11.23
CA HIS A 25 0.66 -2.87 11.86
C HIS A 25 2.00 -2.17 12.10
N THR A 26 2.42 -1.33 11.14
CA THR A 26 3.63 -0.50 11.28
C THR A 26 3.48 0.51 12.42
N ILE A 27 2.32 1.15 12.56
CA ILE A 27 2.06 2.09 13.65
C ILE A 27 2.14 1.39 15.01
N TYR A 28 1.51 0.22 15.13
CA TYR A 28 1.54 -0.59 16.35
C TYR A 28 2.97 -0.98 16.73
N PHE A 29 3.72 -1.60 15.83
CA PHE A 29 5.11 -2.01 16.09
C PHE A 29 6.02 -0.83 16.45
N TYR A 30 5.79 0.32 15.83
CA TYR A 30 6.57 1.52 16.12
C TYR A 30 6.37 2.04 17.55
N HIS A 31 5.17 1.89 18.11
CA HIS A 31 4.84 2.38 19.45
C HIS A 31 5.03 1.34 20.55
N VAL A 32 4.81 0.05 20.28
CA VAL A 32 4.97 -0.99 21.32
C VAL A 32 6.44 -1.21 21.71
N VAL A 33 7.38 -0.95 20.80
CA VAL A 33 8.81 -1.13 21.06
C VAL A 33 9.40 0.03 21.89
N ARG A 34 8.70 1.17 22.04
CA ARG A 34 9.15 2.31 22.83
C ARG A 34 8.18 2.58 23.99
N PRO A 35 8.62 2.50 25.25
CA PRO A 35 7.74 2.72 26.40
C PRO A 35 7.23 4.17 26.52
N GLU A 36 7.88 5.13 25.85
CA GLU A 36 7.44 6.52 25.80
C GLU A 36 6.70 6.81 24.49
N ILE A 37 5.43 7.23 24.61
CA ILE A 37 4.65 7.71 23.46
C ILE A 37 5.18 9.09 23.07
N ASP A 38 5.99 9.11 22.02
CA ASP A 38 6.41 10.35 21.36
C ASP A 38 5.26 10.88 20.50
N SER A 39 4.51 11.84 21.05
CA SER A 39 3.34 12.46 20.41
C SER A 39 3.63 12.99 19.00
N THR A 40 4.85 13.48 18.75
CA THR A 40 5.25 14.00 17.43
C THR A 40 5.29 12.89 16.40
N LYS A 41 5.85 11.74 16.76
CA LYS A 41 5.91 10.57 15.88
C LYS A 41 4.53 9.97 15.67
N LEU A 42 3.68 9.93 16.69
CA LEU A 42 2.30 9.47 16.53
C LEU A 42 1.53 10.35 15.52
N ILE A 43 1.63 11.67 15.64
CA ILE A 43 1.01 12.62 14.69
C ILE A 43 1.52 12.37 13.27
N GLN A 44 2.83 12.20 13.09
CA GLN A 44 3.42 11.88 11.78
C GLN A 44 2.85 10.59 11.19
N GLN A 45 2.69 9.56 12.02
CA GLN A 45 2.13 8.28 11.59
C GLN A 45 0.65 8.37 11.20
N VAL A 46 -0.14 9.15 11.94
CA VAL A 46 -1.56 9.43 11.62
C VAL A 46 -1.67 10.19 10.30
N ILE A 47 -0.88 11.24 10.10
CA ILE A 47 -0.85 11.99 8.83
C ILE A 47 -0.47 11.06 7.68
N ARG A 48 0.57 10.24 7.84
CA ARG A 48 0.98 9.25 6.83
C ARG A 48 -0.14 8.27 6.49
N PHE A 49 -0.88 7.79 7.50
CA PHE A 49 -2.02 6.90 7.31
C PHE A 49 -3.15 7.57 6.52
N LEU A 50 -3.50 8.81 6.86
CA LEU A 50 -4.52 9.59 6.14
C LEU A 50 -4.11 9.90 4.69
N LEU A 51 -2.85 10.23 4.46
CA LEU A 51 -2.31 10.41 3.11
C LEU A 51 -2.38 9.11 2.29
N THR A 52 -2.11 7.96 2.93
CA THR A 52 -2.24 6.65 2.28
C THR A 52 -3.69 6.36 1.91
N LEU A 53 -4.64 6.63 2.80
CA LEU A 53 -6.07 6.54 2.52
C LEU A 53 -6.49 7.42 1.34
N GLY A 54 -6.07 8.69 1.35
CA GLY A 54 -6.36 9.65 0.27
C GLY A 54 -5.80 9.20 -1.08
N LEU A 55 -4.55 8.71 -1.10
CA LEU A 55 -3.92 8.18 -2.30
C LEU A 55 -4.69 6.96 -2.84
N LEU A 56 -5.02 5.99 -1.99
CA LEU A 56 -5.76 4.78 -2.39
C LEU A 56 -7.16 5.12 -2.90
N TYR A 57 -7.82 6.10 -2.29
CA TYR A 57 -9.10 6.61 -2.77
C TYR A 57 -8.98 7.25 -4.16
N ALA A 58 -7.95 8.08 -4.39
CA ALA A 58 -7.70 8.70 -5.69
C ALA A 58 -7.35 7.66 -6.78
N VAL A 59 -6.59 6.62 -6.42
CA VAL A 59 -6.33 5.46 -7.29
C VAL A 59 -7.62 4.73 -7.65
N TYR A 60 -8.50 4.54 -6.66
CA TYR A 60 -9.81 3.90 -6.87
C TYR A 60 -10.73 4.73 -7.77
N LYS A 61 -10.68 6.06 -7.65
CA LYS A 61 -11.37 7.01 -8.54
C LYS A 61 -10.77 7.13 -9.94
N GLY A 62 -9.70 6.38 -10.26
CA GLY A 62 -9.12 6.36 -11.60
C GLY A 62 -8.27 7.60 -11.93
N LYS A 63 -7.83 8.38 -10.94
CA LYS A 63 -6.98 9.56 -11.20
C LYS A 63 -5.60 9.13 -11.70
N LYS A 64 -5.21 9.58 -12.90
CA LYS A 64 -3.93 9.25 -13.56
C LYS A 64 -2.71 9.60 -12.70
N TRP A 65 -2.69 10.78 -12.08
CA TRP A 65 -1.59 11.20 -11.22
C TRP A 65 -1.43 10.28 -9.99
N ALA A 66 -2.55 9.84 -9.39
CA ALA A 66 -2.54 8.97 -8.23
C ALA A 66 -2.03 7.56 -8.58
N LYS A 67 -2.37 7.06 -9.77
CA LYS A 67 -1.80 5.81 -10.29
C LYS A 67 -0.26 5.90 -10.39
N THR A 68 0.28 6.94 -11.02
CA THR A 68 1.73 7.08 -11.17
C THR A 68 2.42 7.27 -9.82
N LEU A 69 1.86 8.13 -8.96
CA LEU A 69 2.41 8.38 -7.62
C LEU A 69 2.41 7.11 -6.75
N SER A 70 1.32 6.34 -6.76
CA SER A 70 1.25 5.08 -6.02
C SER A 70 2.26 4.05 -6.50
N LEU A 71 2.48 3.91 -7.81
CA LEU A 71 3.52 3.03 -8.34
C LEU A 71 4.92 3.43 -7.85
N LEU A 72 5.24 4.73 -7.86
CA LEU A 72 6.53 5.21 -7.36
C LEU A 72 6.70 4.95 -5.87
N LEU A 73 5.71 5.32 -5.06
CA LEU A 73 5.75 5.16 -3.60
C LEU A 73 5.78 3.69 -3.18
N PHE A 74 4.97 2.83 -3.80
CA PHE A 74 4.96 1.39 -3.48
C PHE A 74 6.25 0.71 -3.91
N SER A 75 6.86 1.13 -5.03
CA SER A 75 8.17 0.61 -5.46
C SER A 75 9.27 1.02 -4.49
N ALA A 76 9.27 2.27 -4.02
CA ALA A 76 10.21 2.74 -3.00
C ALA A 76 10.04 1.98 -1.67
N ALA A 77 8.79 1.75 -1.23
CA ALA A 77 8.48 0.97 -0.04
C ALA A 77 8.95 -0.49 -0.17
N LEU A 78 8.75 -1.11 -1.34
CA LEU A 78 9.22 -2.46 -1.63
C LEU A 78 10.75 -2.55 -1.58
N LEU A 79 11.46 -1.63 -2.24
CA LEU A 79 12.92 -1.59 -2.20
C LEU A 79 13.44 -1.40 -0.77
N GLY A 80 12.85 -0.47 -0.01
CA GLY A 80 13.20 -0.27 1.40
C GLY A 80 13.00 -1.52 2.24
N ALA A 81 11.90 -2.26 2.03
CA ALA A 81 11.65 -3.51 2.74
C ALA A 81 12.66 -4.61 2.37
N VAL A 82 13.01 -4.76 1.09
CA VAL A 82 14.02 -5.72 0.63
C VAL A 82 15.40 -5.40 1.23
N ILE A 83 15.81 -4.12 1.20
CA ILE A 83 17.06 -3.67 1.82
C ILE A 83 17.04 -3.96 3.32
N ALA A 84 15.95 -3.63 4.02
CA ALA A 84 15.82 -3.86 5.45
C ALA A 84 15.92 -5.35 5.83
N VAL A 85 15.41 -6.26 4.99
CA VAL A 85 15.58 -7.71 5.22
C VAL A 85 17.06 -8.10 5.21
N ALA A 86 17.86 -7.52 4.32
CA ALA A 86 19.28 -7.80 4.19
C ALA A 86 20.15 -7.11 5.26
N THR A 87 19.80 -5.89 5.68
CA THR A 87 20.68 -5.06 6.54
C THR A 87 20.35 -5.12 8.03
N ILE A 88 19.11 -5.45 8.42
CA ILE A 88 18.75 -5.52 9.84
C ILE A 88 19.25 -6.83 10.43
N ASP A 89 20.19 -6.77 11.37
CA ASP A 89 20.70 -7.94 12.07
C ASP A 89 19.77 -8.32 13.24
N ARG A 90 18.70 -9.04 12.92
CA ARG A 90 17.71 -9.57 13.87
C ARG A 90 17.30 -10.98 13.44
N PRO A 91 16.84 -11.83 14.39
CA PRO A 91 16.31 -13.15 14.08
C PRO A 91 15.20 -13.09 13.01
N LEU A 92 15.15 -14.10 12.15
CA LEU A 92 14.25 -14.14 10.99
C LEU A 92 12.78 -13.93 11.37
N ILE A 93 12.36 -14.45 12.54
CA ILE A 93 11.00 -14.33 13.04
C ILE A 93 10.58 -12.86 13.26
N ASN A 94 11.53 -11.98 13.62
CA ASN A 94 11.28 -10.56 13.79
C ASN A 94 11.23 -9.80 12.45
N LYS A 95 11.66 -10.42 11.35
CA LYS A 95 11.58 -9.88 9.98
C LYS A 95 10.27 -10.24 9.28
N THR A 96 9.41 -11.04 9.90
CA THR A 96 8.10 -11.43 9.34
C THR A 96 7.30 -10.23 8.80
N PRO A 97 7.19 -9.09 9.51
CA PRO A 97 6.48 -7.92 8.98
C PRO A 97 7.06 -7.39 7.66
N LEU A 98 8.38 -7.47 7.47
CA LEU A 98 9.04 -7.04 6.23
C LEU A 98 8.66 -7.96 5.05
N PHE A 99 8.57 -9.27 5.28
CA PHE A 99 8.10 -10.20 4.24
C PHE A 99 6.64 -9.95 3.87
N VAL A 100 5.78 -9.66 4.85
CA VAL A 100 4.39 -9.26 4.58
C VAL A 100 4.34 -7.97 3.76
N MET A 101 5.15 -6.96 4.11
CA MET A 101 5.27 -5.73 3.33
C MET A 101 5.72 -6.01 1.89
N ILE A 102 6.76 -6.82 1.69
CA ILE A 102 7.26 -7.20 0.36
C ILE A 102 6.14 -7.82 -0.47
N PHE A 103 5.38 -8.77 0.11
CA PHE A 103 4.28 -9.42 -0.59
C PHE A 103 3.15 -8.45 -0.97
N VAL A 104 2.70 -7.63 -0.01
CA VAL A 104 1.59 -6.67 -0.23
C VAL A 104 1.97 -5.60 -1.24
N TYR A 105 3.17 -5.00 -1.14
CA TYR A 105 3.58 -3.97 -2.09
C TYR A 105 3.90 -4.54 -3.48
N SER A 106 4.47 -5.75 -3.58
CA SER A 106 4.68 -6.42 -4.87
C SER A 106 3.37 -6.69 -5.60
N THR A 107 2.37 -7.22 -4.88
CA THR A 107 1.04 -7.47 -5.44
C THR A 107 0.31 -6.18 -5.82
N ALA A 108 0.48 -5.10 -5.04
CA ALA A 108 -0.06 -3.79 -5.36
C ALA A 108 0.54 -3.19 -6.64
N ILE A 109 1.87 -3.24 -6.79
CA ILE A 109 2.58 -2.78 -7.99
C ILE A 109 2.12 -3.58 -9.21
N TYR A 110 2.05 -4.91 -9.08
CA TYR A 110 1.56 -5.77 -10.17
C TYR A 110 0.13 -5.39 -10.59
N HIS A 111 -0.78 -5.25 -9.61
CA HIS A 111 -2.17 -4.93 -9.89
C HIS A 111 -2.34 -3.56 -10.54
N VAL A 112 -1.74 -2.51 -9.96
CA VAL A 112 -1.88 -1.13 -10.45
C VAL A 112 -1.12 -0.90 -11.77
N GLY A 113 0.04 -1.54 -11.94
CA GLY A 113 0.91 -1.35 -13.10
C GLY A 113 0.51 -2.20 -14.31
N PHE A 114 0.19 -3.47 -14.09
CA PHE A 114 0.22 -4.48 -15.16
C PHE A 114 -1.10 -5.24 -15.35
N SER A 115 -1.92 -5.39 -14.29
CA SER A 115 -3.13 -6.21 -14.35
C SER A 115 -4.16 -5.74 -15.39
N LYS A 116 -4.59 -6.67 -16.25
CA LYS A 116 -5.65 -6.44 -17.25
C LYS A 116 -6.98 -6.03 -16.59
N SER A 117 -7.33 -6.64 -15.45
CA SER A 117 -8.56 -6.31 -14.73
C SER A 117 -8.52 -4.90 -14.13
N TYR A 118 -7.36 -4.46 -13.64
CA TYR A 118 -7.19 -3.09 -13.15
C TYR A 118 -7.28 -2.07 -14.29
N LYS A 119 -6.61 -2.32 -15.43
CA LYS A 119 -6.69 -1.46 -16.61
C LYS A 119 -8.14 -1.28 -17.09
N ALA A 120 -8.91 -2.37 -17.17
CA ALA A 120 -10.33 -2.32 -17.53
C ALA A 120 -11.15 -1.49 -16.53
N PHE A 121 -10.92 -1.67 -15.22
CA PHE A 121 -11.58 -0.88 -14.19
C PHE A 121 -11.19 0.60 -14.24
N PHE A 122 -9.91 0.91 -14.45
CA PHE A 122 -9.38 2.25 -14.54
C PHE A 122 -9.97 3.01 -15.72
N ASN A 123 -10.04 2.38 -16.91
CA ASN A 123 -10.66 2.99 -18.09
C ASN A 123 -12.14 3.26 -17.85
N PHE A 124 -12.87 2.31 -17.26
CA PHE A 124 -14.28 2.50 -16.92
C PHE A 124 -14.53 3.67 -15.94
N GLN A 125 -13.61 3.95 -15.02
CA GLN A 125 -13.73 5.14 -14.15
C GLN A 125 -13.51 6.43 -14.94
N ASN A 126 -12.58 6.43 -15.90
CA ASN A 126 -12.26 7.63 -16.70
C ASN A 126 -13.22 7.87 -17.86
N GLU A 127 -13.96 6.85 -18.32
CA GLU A 127 -15.03 6.99 -19.33
C GLU A 127 -16.35 7.51 -18.74
N LYS A 128 -16.47 7.53 -17.41
CA LYS A 128 -17.65 7.98 -16.67
C LYS A 128 -17.50 9.38 -16.06
N GLU A 129 -16.32 9.97 -16.13
CA GLU A 129 -16.06 11.38 -15.81
C GLU A 129 -16.06 12.20 -17.11
#